data_AF-A0A0C2FKB9-F1
#
_entry.id   AF-A0A0C2FKB9-F1
#
_cell.length_a   1.000
_cell.length_b   1.000
_cell.length_c   1.000
_cell.angle_alpha   90.00
_cell.angle_beta   90.00
_cell.angle_gamma   90.00
#
_symmetry.space_group_name_H-M   'P 1'
#
loop_
_entity.id
_entity.type
_entity.pdbx_description
1 polymer ?
#
loop_
_entity_poly.entity_id
_entity_poly.type
_entity_poly.pdbx_seq_one_letter_code
_entity_poly.pdbx_strand_id
1 'polypeptide(L)' 'MNTFANGEWGKEERKSNPIKKGDSFDIRIRAHDDRFQIIIDQKEFKDYEHRLPLTSITHLSIDGDLYLNHVHWGGKYY' A
#
# COMPACT_ATOMS: atom_id res chain seq x y z
N MET A 1 7.49 -2.88 -3.54
CA MET A 1 7.27 -2.28 -2.21
C MET A 1 8.61 -2.12 -1.52
N ASN A 2 8.80 -1.01 -0.82
CA ASN A 2 10.04 -0.74 -0.09
C ASN A 2 9.75 0.21 1.08
N THR A 3 10.71 0.35 1.99
CA THR A 3 10.70 1.34 3.06
C THR A 3 11.93 2.21 2.92
N PHE A 4 11.75 3.53 3.03
CA PHE A 4 12.83 4.50 3.14
C PHE A 4 12.99 4.88 4.61
N ALA A 5 14.19 4.72 5.16
CA ALA A 5 14.49 5.02 6.55
C ALA A 5 15.92 5.56 6.64
N ASN A 6 16.15 6.55 7.52
CA ASN A 6 17.48 7.11 7.78
C ASN A 6 18.24 7.57 6.53
N GLY A 7 17.53 8.08 5.51
CA GLY A 7 18.16 8.57 4.27
C GLY A 7 18.42 7.49 3.22
N GLU A 8 18.05 6.23 3.46
CA GLU A 8 18.35 5.11 2.57
C GLU A 8 17.12 4.25 2.25
N TRP A 9 17.14 3.65 1.06
CA TRP A 9 16.15 2.66 0.65
C TRP A 9 16.56 1.26 1.10
N GLY A 10 15.62 0.52 1.68
CA GLY A 10 15.83 -0.88 2.01
C GLY A 10 15.79 -1.82 0.80
N LYS A 11 15.73 -3.12 1.07
CA LYS A 11 15.57 -4.16 0.03
C LYS A 11 14.17 -4.13 -0.57
N GLU A 12 14.10 -4.05 -1.89
CA GLU A 12 12.83 -4.04 -2.63
C GLU A 12 12.14 -5.42 -2.62
N GLU A 13 10.82 -5.42 -2.40
CA GLU A 13 9.95 -6.57 -2.61
C GLU A 13 9.11 -6.39 -3.86
N ARG A 14 9.34 -7.26 -4.85
CA ARG A 14 8.66 -7.24 -6.15
C ARG A 14 7.58 -8.30 -6.24
N LYS A 15 6.47 -7.96 -6.89
CA LYS A 15 5.41 -8.88 -7.28
C LYS A 15 4.88 -8.45 -8.65
N SER A 16 4.43 -9.41 -9.46
CA SER A 16 3.87 -9.13 -10.78
C SER A 16 2.69 -8.17 -10.67
N ASN A 17 2.64 -7.15 -11.51
CA ASN A 17 1.55 -6.16 -11.50
C ASN A 17 0.27 -6.77 -12.10
N PRO A 18 -0.85 -6.84 -11.37
CA PRO A 18 -2.12 -7.33 -11.91
C PRO A 18 -2.90 -6.24 -12.68
N ILE A 19 -2.53 -4.97 -12.53
CA ILE A 19 -3.23 -3.83 -13.13
C ILE A 19 -2.81 -3.68 -14.60
N LYS A 20 -3.80 -3.49 -15.47
CA LYS A 20 -3.59 -3.25 -16.90
C LYS A 20 -3.69 -1.76 -17.22
N LYS A 21 -2.88 -1.31 -18.19
CA LYS A 21 -2.89 0.08 -18.65
C LYS A 21 -4.25 0.41 -19.27
N GLY A 22 -4.87 1.49 -18.79
CA GLY A 22 -6.16 1.99 -19.28
C GLY A 22 -7.38 1.45 -18.53
N ASP A 23 -7.22 0.39 -17.74
CA ASP A 23 -8.29 -0.17 -16.92
C ASP A 23 -8.37 0.55 -15.57
N SER A 24 -9.57 0.67 -15.01
CA SER A 24 -9.77 1.11 -13.62
C SER A 24 -9.27 0.05 -12.65
N PHE A 25 -8.75 0.46 -11.49
CA PHE A 25 -8.29 -0.43 -10.44
C PHE A 25 -8.72 0.08 -9.06
N ASP A 26 -8.82 -0.85 -8.10
CA ASP A 26 -9.06 -0.56 -6.68
C ASP A 26 -7.91 -1.11 -5.84
N ILE A 27 -7.20 -0.23 -5.12
CA ILE A 27 -6.14 -0.63 -4.18
C ILE A 27 -6.62 -0.33 -2.76
N ARG A 28 -6.56 -1.35 -1.89
CA ARG A 28 -6.81 -1.21 -0.46
C ARG A 28 -5.59 -1.66 0.32
N ILE A 29 -5.19 -0.83 1.28
CA ILE A 29 -4.10 -1.11 2.19
C ILE A 29 -4.69 -1.16 3.59
N ARG A 30 -4.69 -2.34 4.20
CA ARG A 30 -5.16 -2.55 5.57
C ARG A 30 -3.97 -2.71 6.50
N ALA A 31 -3.91 -1.86 7.52
CA ALA A 31 -2.93 -2.02 8.58
C ALA A 31 -3.38 -3.11 9.57
N HIS A 32 -2.48 -4.05 9.84
CA HIS A 32 -2.51 -4.98 10.96
C HIS A 32 -1.39 -4.61 11.93
N ASP A 33 -1.34 -5.29 13.08
CA ASP A 33 -0.32 -5.04 14.10
C ASP A 33 1.10 -5.40 13.61
N ASP A 34 1.22 -6.37 12.71
CA ASP A 34 2.50 -6.92 12.21
C ASP A 34 2.81 -6.54 10.77
N ARG A 35 1.81 -6.17 9.96
CA ARG A 35 1.97 -5.96 8.52
C ARG A 35 0.93 -5.02 7.90
N PHE A 36 1.20 -4.60 6.67
CA PHE A 36 0.18 -4.12 5.74
C PHE A 36 -0.30 -5.26 4.84
N GLN A 37 -1.60 -5.48 4.83
CA GLN A 37 -2.25 -6.33 3.84
C GLN A 37 -2.71 -5.47 2.66
N ILE A 38 -2.17 -5.75 1.47
CA ILE A 38 -2.46 -5.04 0.24
C ILE A 38 -3.39 -5.90 -0.61
N ILE A 39 -4.50 -5.32 -1.03
CA ILE A 39 -5.57 -5.95 -1.81
C ILE A 39 -5.72 -5.13 -3.08
N ILE A 40 -5.76 -5.80 -4.24
CA ILE A 40 -6.01 -5.18 -5.54
C ILE A 40 -7.22 -5.85 -6.16
N ASP A 41 -8.20 -5.05 -6.58
CA ASP A 41 -9.46 -5.52 -7.19
C ASP A 41 -10.13 -6.64 -6.37
N GLN A 42 -10.22 -6.41 -5.05
CA GLN A 42 -10.80 -7.32 -4.04
C GLN A 42 -10.06 -8.65 -3.85
N LYS A 43 -8.89 -8.84 -4.48
CA LYS A 43 -8.04 -10.02 -4.30
C LYS A 43 -6.80 -9.68 -3.49
N GLU A 44 -6.43 -10.56 -2.58
CA GLU A 44 -5.21 -10.41 -1.80
C GLU A 44 -4.00 -10.36 -2.74
N PHE A 45 -3.29 -9.23 -2.69
CA PHE A 45 -2.14 -9.00 -3.54
C PHE A 45 -0.86 -9.31 -2.79
N LYS A 46 -0.63 -8.78 -1.59
CA LYS A 46 0.63 -9.00 -0.86
C LYS A 46 0.50 -8.54 0.58
N ASP A 47 1.12 -9.30 1.47
CA ASP A 47 1.45 -8.87 2.82
C ASP A 47 2.85 -8.27 2.88
N TYR A 48 2.96 -7.09 3.51
CA TYR A 48 4.21 -6.34 3.69
C TYR A 48 4.44 -6.10 5.18
N GLU A 49 5.41 -6.81 5.75
CA GLU A 49 5.77 -6.68 7.18
C GLU A 49 6.26 -5.26 7.52
N HIS A 50 5.88 -4.79 8.70
CA HIS A 50 6.31 -3.47 9.18
C HIS A 50 7.81 -3.43 9.40
N ARG A 51 8.52 -2.57 8.66
CA ARG A 51 9.96 -2.29 8.87
C ARG A 51 10.21 -1.09 9.79
N LEU A 52 9.17 -0.32 10.08
CA LEU A 52 9.14 0.83 10.97
C LEU A 52 7.84 0.79 11.78
N PRO A 53 7.76 1.48 12.93
CA PRO A 53 6.53 1.56 13.71
C PRO A 53 5.38 2.11 12.87
N LEU A 54 4.24 1.41 12.85
CA LEU A 54 3.03 1.87 12.15
C LEU A 54 2.62 3.30 12.57
N THR A 55 2.85 3.64 13.84
CA THR A 55 2.56 4.95 14.42
C THR A 55 3.38 6.09 13.83
N SER A 56 4.47 5.83 13.10
CA SER A 56 5.23 6.89 12.43
C SER A 56 4.55 7.41 11.17
N ILE A 57 3.52 6.73 10.67
CA ILE A 57 2.77 7.15 9.48
C ILE A 57 1.78 8.24 9.85
N THR A 58 1.95 9.41 9.24
CA THR A 58 1.11 10.59 9.51
C THR A 58 0.44 11.13 8.24
N HIS A 59 0.93 10.76 7.06
CA HIS A 59 0.49 11.30 5.78
C HIS A 59 0.43 10.20 4.72
N LEU A 60 -0.42 10.40 3.72
CA LEU A 60 -0.52 9.60 2.50
C LEU A 60 -0.31 10.52 1.30
N SER A 61 0.57 10.13 0.38
CA SER A 61 0.73 10.77 -0.92
C SER A 61 0.44 9.77 -2.03
N ILE A 62 -0.18 10.26 -3.11
CA ILE A 62 -0.46 9.50 -4.32
C ILE A 62 0.01 10.37 -5.48
N ASP A 63 0.89 9.83 -6.30
CA ASP A 63 1.51 10.55 -7.42
C ASP A 63 1.77 9.61 -8.60
N GLY A 64 1.86 10.16 -9.81
CA GLY A 64 2.11 9.44 -11.06
C GLY A 64 0.95 9.46 -12.06
N ASP A 65 1.07 8.62 -13.11
CA ASP A 65 0.16 8.59 -14.26
C ASP A 65 -1.16 7.87 -13.96
N LEU A 66 -2.05 8.53 -13.22
CA LEU A 66 -3.39 8.01 -12.90
C LEU A 66 -4.42 9.13 -12.75
N TYR A 67 -5.69 8.76 -12.86
CA TYR A 67 -6.81 9.62 -12.46
C TYR A 67 -7.35 9.14 -11.13
N LEU A 68 -7.26 9.99 -10.11
CA LEU A 68 -7.71 9.65 -8.76
C LEU A 68 -9.21 9.93 -8.61
N ASN A 69 -10.01 8.86 -8.57
CA ASN A 69 -11.47 8.99 -8.49
C ASN A 69 -11.98 9.08 -7.05
N HIS A 70 -11.38 8.35 -6.11
CA HIS A 70 -11.83 8.28 -4.72
C HIS A 70 -10.70 7.88 -3.78
N VAL A 71 -10.65 8.50 -2.60
CA VAL A 71 -9.76 8.13 -1.49
C VAL A 71 -10.56 8.19 -0.19
N HIS A 72 -10.41 7.15 0.63
CA HIS A 72 -11.02 7.08 1.95
C HIS A 72 -10.10 6.32 2.90
N TRP A 73 -10.01 6.77 4.15
CA TRP A 73 -9.29 6.09 5.22
C TRP A 73 -10.21 5.93 6.44
N GLY A 74 -10.07 4.81 7.16
CA GLY A 74 -10.89 4.50 8.33
C GLY A 74 -11.18 3.01 8.43
N GLY A 75 -12.18 2.66 9.24
CA GLY A 75 -12.52 1.28 9.59
C GLY A 75 -11.77 0.79 10.84
N LYS A 76 -12.26 -0.32 11.40
CA LYS A 76 -11.69 -0.96 12.59
C LYS A 76 -12.00 -2.46 12.57
N TYR A 77 -11.26 -3.24 13.36
CA TYR A 77 -11.70 -4.60 13.72
C TYR A 77 -12.95 -4.48 14.59
N TYR A 78 -13.94 -5.33 14.31
CA TYR A 78 -15.10 -5.53 15.16
C TYR A 78 -14.81 -6.64 16.15
#